data_AF-A0A0C3NBA6-F1
#
_entry.id   AF-A0A0C3NBA6-F1
#
_cell.length_a   1.000
_cell.length_b   1.000
_cell.length_c   1.000
_cell.angle_alpha   90.00
_cell.angle_beta   90.00
_cell.angle_gamma   90.00
#
_symmetry.space_group_name_H-M   'P 1'
#
loop_
_entity.id
_entity.type
_entity.pdbx_description
1 polymer ?
#
loop_
_entity_poly.entity_id
_entity_poly.type
_entity_poly.pdbx_seq_one_letter_code
_entity_poly.pdbx_strand_id
1 'polypeptide(L)'
;GVAFVDPPLPVLLQILSGALNASQLLPNGSVYELPSNKTIEISIPATDLTVGGALGGPHPMHLHGHAFDVVRIAGNSTYNYVNPVRRDTVSLGSQAQNDNVTIRFTTNNPGPWFFHCHIDWHLHNGFAVVMAEA
;
A
#
# COMPACT_ATOMS: atom_id res chain seq x y z
N GLY A 1 -14.48 4.23 -0.94
CA GLY A 1 -13.25 3.98 -0.14
C GLY A 1 -13.11 5.07 0.92
N VAL A 2 -12.01 5.07 1.66
CA VAL A 2 -11.64 6.12 2.64
C VAL A 2 -10.42 6.84 2.10
N ALA A 3 -10.42 8.18 2.11
CA ALA A 3 -9.26 8.98 1.78
C ALA A 3 -8.42 9.19 3.05
N PHE A 4 -7.09 9.05 2.93
CA PHE A 4 -6.19 9.33 4.02
C PHE A 4 -6.23 10.82 4.38
N VAL A 5 -6.27 11.10 5.68
CA VAL A 5 -6.19 12.45 6.23
C VAL A 5 -5.18 12.42 7.35
N ASP A 6 -4.24 13.36 7.36
CA ASP A 6 -3.22 13.42 8.40
C ASP A 6 -3.85 13.46 9.79
N PRO A 7 -3.51 12.50 10.68
CA PRO A 7 -4.04 12.51 12.03
C PRO A 7 -3.36 13.61 12.86
N PRO A 8 -4.05 14.19 13.87
CA PRO A 8 -3.48 15.22 14.74
C PRO A 8 -2.29 14.72 15.57
N LEU A 9 -2.21 13.40 15.81
CA LEU A 9 -1.06 12.74 16.41
C LEU A 9 -0.48 11.73 15.40
N PRO A 10 0.85 11.70 15.18
CA PRO A 10 1.48 10.69 14.33
C PRO A 10 1.08 9.27 14.76
N VAL A 11 0.84 8.37 13.80
CA VAL A 11 0.41 6.99 14.10
C VAL A 11 1.37 6.29 15.05
N LEU A 12 2.68 6.49 14.89
CA LEU A 12 3.69 5.94 15.80
C LEU A 12 3.49 6.43 17.25
N LEU A 13 3.19 7.72 17.46
CA LEU A 13 2.96 8.25 18.79
C LEU A 13 1.67 7.71 19.41
N GLN A 14 0.62 7.47 18.60
CA GLN A 14 -0.59 6.82 19.08
C GLN A 14 -0.30 5.40 19.60
N ILE A 15 0.49 4.61 18.86
CA ILE A 15 0.92 3.26 19.26
C ILE A 15 1.73 3.32 20.56
N LEU A 16 2.74 4.18 20.63
CA LEU A 16 3.58 4.35 21.82
C LEU A 16 2.80 4.86 23.04
N SER A 17 1.66 5.53 22.82
CA SER A 17 0.75 6.00 23.86
C SER A 17 -0.28 4.96 24.29
N GLY A 18 -0.24 3.74 23.73
CA GLY A 18 -1.06 2.60 24.17
C GLY A 18 -2.19 2.19 23.23
N ALA A 19 -2.28 2.74 22.00
CA ALA A 19 -3.18 2.20 20.99
C ALA A 19 -2.61 0.90 20.42
N LEU A 20 -3.29 -0.23 20.64
CA LEU A 20 -2.76 -1.56 20.32
C LEU A 20 -3.40 -2.21 19.08
N ASN A 21 -4.55 -1.71 18.62
CA ASN A 21 -5.29 -2.31 17.51
C ASN A 21 -5.69 -1.26 16.48
N ALA A 22 -5.89 -1.65 15.22
CA ALA A 22 -6.26 -0.74 14.13
C ALA A 22 -7.50 0.14 14.43
N SER A 23 -8.49 -0.38 15.17
CA SER A 23 -9.71 0.37 15.53
C SER A 23 -9.47 1.55 16.48
N GLN A 24 -8.32 1.58 17.15
CA GLN A 24 -7.91 2.65 18.06
C GLN A 24 -7.00 3.68 17.36
N LEU A 25 -6.52 3.37 16.16
CA LEU A 25 -5.60 4.22 15.40
C LEU A 25 -6.37 5.14 14.46
N LEU A 26 -5.88 6.37 14.37
CA LEU A 26 -6.35 7.39 13.45
C LEU A 26 -5.35 7.58 12.30
N PRO A 27 -5.84 7.91 11.08
CA PRO A 27 -7.24 8.12 10.72
C PRO A 27 -8.00 6.79 10.53
N ASN A 28 -9.24 6.73 11.05
CA ASN A 28 -10.06 5.52 10.98
C ASN A 28 -10.29 5.09 9.52
N GLY A 29 -10.19 3.80 9.24
CA GLY A 29 -10.38 3.22 7.90
C GLY A 29 -9.17 3.35 6.96
N SER A 30 -8.08 3.99 7.39
CA SER A 30 -6.83 4.06 6.60
C SER A 30 -5.63 3.39 7.30
N VAL A 31 -5.85 2.69 8.41
CA VAL A 31 -4.80 1.94 9.12
C VAL A 31 -5.15 0.45 9.09
N TYR A 32 -4.22 -0.38 8.62
CA TYR A 32 -4.36 -1.83 8.50
C TYR A 32 -3.33 -2.49 9.41
N GLU A 33 -3.79 -3.31 10.34
CA GLU A 33 -2.91 -4.07 11.22
C GLU A 33 -2.36 -5.30 10.49
N LEU A 34 -1.05 -5.52 10.59
CA LEU A 34 -0.38 -6.67 10.01
C LEU A 34 0.27 -7.52 11.11
N PRO A 35 0.09 -8.85 11.08
CA PRO A 35 0.70 -9.74 12.06
C PRO A 35 2.22 -9.85 11.85
N SER A 36 2.96 -10.04 12.94
CA SER A 36 4.40 -10.25 12.88
C SER A 36 4.80 -11.57 12.20
N ASN A 37 5.90 -11.53 11.45
CA ASN A 37 6.55 -12.66 10.80
C ASN A 37 5.58 -13.51 9.95
N LYS A 38 4.88 -12.84 9.02
CA LYS A 38 3.97 -13.43 8.04
C LYS A 38 4.27 -12.90 6.65
N THR A 39 3.97 -13.72 5.64
CA THR A 39 3.99 -13.29 4.25
C THR A 39 2.67 -12.59 3.93
N ILE A 40 2.76 -11.36 3.46
CA ILE A 40 1.62 -10.55 3.03
C ILE A 40 1.61 -10.47 1.50
N GLU A 41 0.44 -10.64 0.90
CA GLU A 41 0.21 -10.40 -0.53
C GLU A 41 -0.80 -9.27 -0.69
N ILE A 42 -0.48 -8.29 -1.53
CA ILE A 42 -1.37 -7.19 -1.87
C ILE A 42 -1.54 -7.18 -3.39
N SER A 43 -2.79 -7.34 -3.85
CA SER A 43 -3.18 -7.19 -5.26
C SER A 43 -3.92 -5.88 -5.45
N ILE A 44 -3.49 -5.10 -6.44
CA ILE A 44 -3.91 -3.72 -6.65
C ILE A 44 -4.33 -3.56 -8.11
N PRO A 45 -5.64 -3.70 -8.41
CA PRO A 45 -6.14 -3.50 -9.77
C PRO A 45 -6.04 -2.03 -10.17
N ALA A 46 -5.59 -1.78 -11.40
CA ALA A 46 -5.61 -0.45 -11.98
C ALA A 46 -7.06 -0.02 -12.23
N THR A 47 -7.41 1.20 -11.81
CA THR A 47 -8.76 1.78 -11.97
C THR A 47 -8.71 3.21 -12.53
N ASP A 48 -7.61 3.54 -13.23
CA ASP A 48 -7.29 4.86 -13.82
C ASP A 48 -8.26 5.34 -14.90
N LEU A 49 -9.18 4.49 -15.33
CA LEU A 49 -10.21 4.81 -16.32
C LEU A 49 -11.64 4.61 -15.78
N THR A 50 -11.80 4.26 -14.50
CA THR A 50 -13.11 4.01 -13.87
C THR A 50 -13.63 5.29 -13.23
N VAL A 51 -14.88 5.66 -13.51
CA VAL A 51 -15.55 6.76 -12.80
C VAL A 51 -15.66 6.40 -11.32
N GLY A 52 -15.08 7.23 -10.44
CA GLY A 52 -14.96 6.95 -9.01
C GLY A 52 -13.80 6.01 -8.64
N GLY A 53 -12.99 5.59 -9.60
CA GLY A 53 -11.72 4.93 -9.40
C GLY A 53 -10.57 5.92 -9.18
N ALA A 54 -9.35 5.40 -9.14
CA ALA A 54 -8.14 6.21 -9.00
C ALA A 54 -7.67 6.74 -10.35
N LEU A 55 -8.23 7.88 -10.80
CA LEU A 55 -7.83 8.54 -12.06
C LEU A 55 -6.43 9.17 -11.98
N GLY A 56 -5.83 9.46 -13.14
CA GLY A 56 -4.51 10.11 -13.22
C GLY A 56 -3.33 9.14 -13.15
N GLY A 57 -3.55 7.89 -13.58
CA GLY A 57 -2.51 6.86 -13.66
C GLY A 57 -1.49 7.10 -14.79
N PRO A 58 -0.49 6.22 -14.92
CA PRO A 58 -0.25 5.06 -14.05
C PRO A 58 0.28 5.48 -12.67
N HIS A 59 -0.24 4.88 -11.61
CA HIS A 59 0.13 5.24 -10.24
C HIS A 59 1.34 4.43 -9.75
N PRO A 60 2.47 5.06 -9.38
CA PRO A 60 3.58 4.38 -8.73
C PRO A 60 3.28 4.20 -7.24
N MET A 61 3.03 2.98 -6.77
CA MET A 61 2.80 2.68 -5.35
C MET A 61 4.12 2.36 -4.66
N HIS A 62 4.34 2.97 -3.50
CA HIS A 62 5.53 2.83 -2.67
C HIS A 62 5.17 2.33 -1.27
N LEU A 63 6.00 1.42 -0.73
CA LEU A 63 5.87 0.90 0.64
C LEU A 63 7.10 1.29 1.46
N HIS A 64 6.89 1.98 2.56
CA HIS A 64 7.95 2.29 3.52
C HIS A 64 8.38 1.03 4.28
N GLY A 65 9.60 1.03 4.80
CA GLY A 65 10.11 -0.05 5.66
C GLY A 65 10.42 -1.38 4.96
N HIS A 66 10.08 -1.52 3.67
CA HIS A 66 10.17 -2.78 2.93
C HIS A 66 10.63 -2.58 1.49
N ALA A 67 11.42 -3.54 1.00
CA ALA A 67 11.39 -3.90 -0.42
C ALA A 67 10.51 -5.15 -0.57
N PHE A 68 9.75 -5.22 -1.65
CA PHE A 68 8.78 -6.28 -1.93
C PHE A 68 9.04 -6.95 -3.29
N ASP A 69 8.59 -8.19 -3.39
CA ASP A 69 8.65 -8.99 -4.61
C ASP A 69 7.44 -8.65 -5.49
N VAL A 70 7.66 -8.21 -6.74
CA VAL A 70 6.58 -7.94 -7.70
C VAL A 70 6.21 -9.23 -8.42
N VAL A 71 5.29 -9.99 -7.82
CA VAL A 71 4.88 -11.30 -8.32
C VAL A 71 3.97 -11.21 -9.56
N ARG A 72 3.30 -10.07 -9.78
CA ARG A 72 2.65 -9.74 -11.06
C ARG A 72 2.87 -8.28 -11.38
N ILE A 73 3.48 -8.00 -12.53
CA ILE A 73 3.84 -6.65 -12.97
C ILE A 73 2.83 -6.10 -13.98
N ALA A 74 2.71 -4.77 -14.06
CA ALA A 74 1.90 -4.10 -15.07
C ALA A 74 2.31 -4.53 -16.49
N GLY A 75 1.34 -4.64 -17.39
CA GLY A 75 1.48 -5.17 -18.74
C GLY A 75 1.65 -6.70 -18.80
N ASN A 76 1.55 -7.41 -17.67
CA ASN A 76 1.69 -8.87 -17.62
C ASN A 76 0.58 -9.52 -16.76
N SER A 77 -0.11 -10.50 -17.34
CA SER A 77 -1.18 -11.26 -16.66
C SER A 77 -0.69 -12.51 -15.93
N THR A 78 0.58 -12.89 -16.08
CA THR A 78 1.18 -14.08 -15.47
C THR A 78 1.84 -13.74 -14.14
N TYR A 79 1.71 -14.64 -13.17
CA TYR A 79 2.43 -14.54 -11.90
C TYR A 79 3.81 -15.20 -11.98
N ASN A 80 4.84 -14.51 -11.48
CA ASN A 80 6.17 -15.05 -11.25
C ASN A 80 6.42 -15.23 -9.75
N TYR A 81 6.34 -16.47 -9.28
CA TYR A 81 6.68 -16.85 -7.90
C TYR A 81 8.06 -17.49 -7.76
N VAL A 82 8.83 -17.61 -8.86
CA VAL A 82 10.14 -18.29 -8.88
C VAL A 82 11.26 -17.29 -8.62
N ASN A 83 11.28 -16.18 -9.36
CA ASN A 83 12.32 -15.15 -9.28
C ASN A 83 11.78 -13.75 -9.63
N PRO A 84 10.71 -13.27 -8.97
CA PRO A 84 10.20 -11.92 -9.19
C PRO A 84 11.27 -10.86 -8.88
N VAL A 85 11.19 -9.71 -9.56
CA VAL A 85 12.02 -8.56 -9.22
C VAL A 85 11.62 -8.02 -7.85
N ARG A 86 12.62 -7.64 -7.04
CA ARG A 86 12.41 -7.00 -5.74
C ARG A 86 12.73 -5.51 -5.80
N ARG A 87 11.82 -4.67 -5.31
CA ARG A 87 11.91 -3.20 -5.30
C ARG A 87 10.98 -2.58 -4.25
N ASP A 88 11.01 -1.27 -4.08
CA ASP A 88 10.18 -0.55 -3.09
C ASP A 88 9.03 0.27 -3.71
N THR A 89 9.03 0.45 -5.03
CA THR A 89 8.07 1.28 -5.75
C THR A 89 7.69 0.60 -7.06
N VAL A 90 6.39 0.42 -7.35
CA VAL A 90 5.92 -0.26 -8.56
C VAL A 90 4.76 0.50 -9.21
N SER A 91 4.78 0.63 -10.54
CA SER A 91 3.65 1.18 -11.30
C SER A 91 2.49 0.19 -11.30
N LEU A 92 1.26 0.66 -11.02
CA LEU A 92 0.03 -0.12 -11.15
C LEU A 92 -0.39 -0.36 -12.60
N GLY A 93 0.23 0.33 -13.56
CA GLY A 93 -0.14 0.22 -14.98
C GLY A 93 -1.47 0.89 -15.28
N SER A 94 -2.24 0.30 -16.19
CA SER A 94 -3.50 0.84 -16.67
C SER A 94 -4.62 -0.20 -16.72
N GLN A 95 -5.83 0.25 -16.38
CA GLN A 95 -7.07 -0.48 -16.50
C GLN A 95 -7.34 -0.92 -17.95
N ALA A 96 -6.88 -0.16 -18.96
CA ALA A 96 -7.00 -0.56 -20.35
C ALA A 96 -6.27 -1.88 -20.66
N GLN A 97 -5.24 -2.22 -19.89
CA GLN A 97 -4.49 -3.47 -19.98
C GLN A 97 -4.98 -4.53 -18.99
N ASN A 98 -6.05 -4.24 -18.24
CA ASN A 98 -6.58 -5.07 -17.17
C ASN A 98 -5.48 -5.42 -16.13
N ASP A 99 -4.64 -4.44 -15.82
CA ASP A 99 -3.54 -4.59 -14.89
C ASP A 99 -4.05 -4.83 -13.47
N ASN A 100 -3.41 -5.79 -12.81
CA ASN A 100 -3.65 -6.11 -11.41
C ASN A 100 -2.30 -6.48 -10.80
N VAL A 101 -1.55 -5.44 -10.44
CA VAL A 101 -0.20 -5.58 -9.91
C VAL A 101 -0.29 -6.22 -8.54
N THR A 102 0.52 -7.24 -8.32
CA THR A 102 0.54 -7.99 -7.06
C THR A 102 1.95 -7.99 -6.50
N ILE A 103 2.07 -7.62 -5.23
CA ILE A 103 3.33 -7.58 -4.48
C ILE A 103 3.28 -8.52 -3.28
N ARG A 104 4.43 -9.06 -2.89
CA ARG A 104 4.61 -9.82 -1.65
C ARG A 104 5.75 -9.29 -0.81
N PHE A 105 5.58 -9.27 0.50
CA PHE A 105 6.64 -8.98 1.46
C PHE A 105 6.44 -9.78 2.74
N THR A 106 7.43 -9.77 3.62
CA THR A 106 7.35 -10.42 4.93
C THR A 106 7.35 -9.35 6.00
N THR A 107 6.44 -9.45 6.96
CA THR A 107 6.35 -8.54 8.11
C THR A 107 7.44 -8.83 9.13
N ASN A 108 8.65 -8.32 8.87
CA ASN A 108 9.84 -8.51 9.70
C ASN A 108 10.44 -7.19 10.24
N ASN A 109 9.66 -6.11 10.22
CA ASN A 109 10.06 -4.76 10.59
C ASN A 109 8.91 -4.06 11.36
N PRO A 110 8.79 -4.23 12.68
CA PRO A 110 7.69 -3.65 13.47
C PRO A 110 7.62 -2.13 13.36
N GLY A 111 6.44 -1.59 13.07
CA GLY A 111 6.20 -0.15 12.96
C GLY A 111 5.02 0.23 12.05
N PRO A 112 4.58 1.50 12.10
CA PRO A 112 3.60 2.03 11.15
C PRO A 112 4.29 2.48 9.85
N TRP A 113 4.05 1.76 8.76
CA TRP A 113 4.65 2.01 7.46
C TRP A 113 3.65 2.58 6.47
N PHE A 114 4.03 3.63 5.76
CA PHE A 114 3.16 4.24 4.77
C PHE A 114 3.14 3.42 3.48
N PHE A 115 1.96 3.22 2.92
CA PHE A 115 1.75 2.63 1.60
C PHE A 115 0.92 3.58 0.76
N HIS A 116 1.52 4.19 -0.25
CA HIS A 116 0.91 5.34 -0.95
C HIS A 116 1.33 5.47 -2.41
N CYS A 117 0.55 6.25 -3.16
CA CYS A 117 0.96 6.72 -4.48
C CYS A 117 2.10 7.73 -4.33
N HIS A 118 3.19 7.54 -5.06
CA HIS A 118 4.38 8.40 -5.00
C HIS A 118 4.29 9.61 -5.95
N ILE A 119 3.12 9.83 -6.57
CA ILE A 119 2.79 11.14 -7.16
C ILE A 119 2.32 12.02 -6.01
N ASP A 120 3.15 13.00 -5.64
CA ASP A 120 2.99 13.75 -4.39
C ASP A 120 1.62 14.46 -4.28
N TRP A 121 1.11 14.98 -5.39
CA TRP A 121 -0.24 15.57 -5.46
C TRP A 121 -1.35 14.56 -5.15
N HIS A 122 -1.18 13.28 -5.51
CA HIS A 122 -2.16 12.24 -5.17
C HIS A 122 -2.06 11.83 -3.71
N LEU A 123 -0.83 11.74 -3.17
CA LEU A 123 -0.62 11.54 -1.74
C LEU A 123 -1.30 12.64 -0.93
N HIS A 124 -1.06 13.90 -1.29
CA HIS A 124 -1.68 15.05 -0.64
C HIS A 124 -3.22 15.01 -0.67
N ASN A 125 -3.79 14.47 -1.75
CA ASN A 125 -5.24 14.26 -1.88
C ASN A 125 -5.75 12.95 -1.24
N GLY A 126 -4.92 12.28 -0.43
CA GLY A 126 -5.32 11.15 0.42
C GLY A 126 -5.15 9.77 -0.19
N PHE A 127 -4.37 9.61 -1.28
CA PHE A 127 -4.12 8.31 -1.90
C PHE A 127 -3.04 7.51 -1.15
N ALA A 128 -3.35 7.15 0.09
CA ALA A 128 -2.46 6.46 1.00
C ALA A 128 -3.21 5.60 2.03
N VAL A 129 -2.49 4.67 2.65
CA VAL A 129 -2.90 3.93 3.85
C VAL A 129 -1.65 3.68 4.71
N VAL A 130 -1.84 3.35 5.99
CA VAL A 130 -0.78 2.96 6.92
C VAL A 130 -0.89 1.47 7.23
N MET A 131 0.22 0.75 7.10
CA MET A 131 0.40 -0.62 7.54
C MET A 131 0.98 -0.61 8.96
N ALA A 132 0.16 -0.86 9.97
CA ALA A 132 0.59 -1.00 11.35
C ALA A 132 1.10 -2.43 11.58
N GLU A 133 2.40 -2.63 11.37
CA GLU A 133 3.06 -3.92 11.49
C GLU A 133 3.53 -4.20 12.92
N ALA A 134 3.17 -5.38 13.45
CA ALA A 134 3.51 -5.85 14.79
C ALA A 134 4.89 -6.53 14.90
#